data_AF-B0N4V8-F1
#
_entry.id   AF-B0N4V8-F1
#
_cell.length_a   1.000
_cell.length_b   1.000
_cell.length_c   1.000
_cell.angle_alpha   90.00
_cell.angle_beta   90.00
_cell.angle_gamma   90.00
#
_symmetry.space_group_name_H-M   'P 1'
#
loop_
_entity.id
_entity.type
_entity.pdbx_description
1 polymer ?
#
loop_
_entity_poly.entity_id
_entity_poly.type
_entity_poly.pdbx_seq_one_letter_code
_entity_poly.pdbx_strand_id
1 'polypeptide(L)'
;MKTCPCCHNEILDDAIYCDYCGKELTKKEEDVSRVVELKENPQKNYFCQLGLILFLFSMVILDFFMATVVHNTVGNSRIVFYISSVFYILALATEGFALFVDYNAVKQGYRKNGNLGLALATMALSSYFLLVNIFGVILK
;
A
#
# COMPACT_ATOMS: atom_id res chain seq x y z
N MET A 1 -27.15 38.79 26.26
CA MET A 1 -28.02 37.62 26.52
C MET A 1 -28.34 37.01 25.17
N LYS A 2 -28.21 35.69 25.05
CA LYS A 2 -28.44 34.95 23.80
C LYS A 2 -29.60 33.98 24.02
N THR A 3 -30.22 33.51 22.94
CA THR A 3 -31.30 32.51 23.02
C THR A 3 -30.72 31.12 22.80
N CYS A 4 -31.11 30.16 23.65
CA CYS A 4 -30.74 28.76 23.46
C CYS A 4 -31.32 28.23 22.14
N PRO A 5 -30.53 27.66 21.21
CA PRO A 5 -31.03 27.16 19.93
C PRO A 5 -31.93 25.91 20.07
N CYS A 6 -31.94 25.27 21.24
CA CYS A 6 -32.73 24.06 21.47
C CYS A 6 -34.06 24.31 22.18
N CYS A 7 -34.09 25.19 23.17
CA CYS A 7 -35.30 25.45 23.97
C CYS A 7 -35.80 26.90 23.86
N HIS A 8 -35.10 27.77 23.13
CA HIS A 8 -35.45 29.16 22.85
C HIS A 8 -35.53 30.08 24.08
N ASN A 9 -35.20 29.59 25.27
CA ASN A 9 -35.08 30.41 26.46
C ASN A 9 -33.85 31.33 26.40
N GLU A 10 -33.97 32.49 27.02
CA GLU A 10 -32.88 33.44 27.20
C GLU A 10 -31.85 32.88 28.19
N ILE A 11 -30.59 32.94 27.78
CA ILE A 11 -29.43 32.43 28.51
C ILE A 11 -28.31 33.47 28.50
N LEU A 12 -27.38 33.34 29.45
CA LEU A 12 -26.20 34.19 29.52
C LEU A 12 -25.30 33.99 28.28
N ASP A 13 -24.62 35.03 27.84
CA ASP A 13 -23.82 35.00 26.60
C ASP A 13 -22.63 34.04 26.71
N ASP A 14 -22.08 33.89 27.91
CA ASP A 14 -20.97 33.03 28.29
C ASP A 14 -21.40 31.62 28.74
N ALA A 15 -22.70 31.31 28.74
CA ALA A 15 -23.20 30.00 29.11
C ALA A 15 -22.68 28.90 28.17
N ILE A 16 -21.96 27.93 28.76
CA ILE A 16 -21.41 26.71 28.11
C ILE A 16 -22.50 25.65 27.97
N TYR A 17 -23.43 25.58 28.93
CA TYR A 17 -24.60 24.71 28.94
C TYR A 17 -25.86 25.55 29.12
N CYS A 18 -26.99 25.07 28.62
CA CYS A 18 -28.27 25.71 28.87
C CYS A 18 -28.82 25.29 30.23
N ASP A 19 -29.06 26.25 31.12
CA ASP A 19 -29.60 25.99 32.47
C ASP A 19 -31.03 25.40 32.47
N TYR A 20 -31.77 25.56 31.37
CA TYR A 20 -33.14 25.07 31.24
C TYR A 20 -33.24 23.68 30.64
N CYS A 21 -32.45 23.37 29.60
CA CYS A 21 -32.54 22.09 28.88
C CYS A 21 -31.32 21.18 29.04
N GLY A 22 -30.28 21.65 29.74
CA GLY A 22 -29.05 20.91 30.02
C GLY A 22 -28.15 20.66 28.82
N LYS A 23 -28.48 21.17 27.63
CA LYS A 23 -27.66 20.95 26.42
C LYS A 23 -26.45 21.86 26.37
N GLU A 24 -25.31 21.30 25.98
CA GLU A 24 -24.08 22.04 25.71
C GLU A 24 -24.25 22.95 24.49
N LEU A 25 -23.86 24.21 24.65
CA LEU A 25 -24.01 25.30 23.68
C LEU A 25 -22.71 25.58 22.95
N THR A 26 -21.58 25.35 23.61
CA THR A 26 -20.25 25.38 23.01
C THR A 26 -19.85 23.97 22.63
N LYS A 27 -20.18 23.57 21.40
CA LYS A 27 -19.21 22.73 20.67
C LYS A 27 -17.98 23.61 20.49
N LYS A 28 -17.02 23.53 21.41
CA LYS A 28 -15.64 23.64 20.95
C LYS A 28 -15.52 22.49 19.96
N GLU A 29 -15.56 22.82 18.67
CA GLU A 29 -14.87 22.01 17.70
C GLU A 29 -13.42 22.01 18.19
N GLU A 30 -13.11 21.08 19.09
CA GLU A 30 -11.75 20.64 19.26
C GLU A 30 -11.35 20.18 17.87
N ASP A 31 -10.57 21.05 17.26
CA ASP A 31 -9.69 20.82 16.16
C ASP A 31 -9.07 19.41 16.25
N VAL A 32 -9.76 18.44 15.67
CA VAL A 32 -9.20 17.13 15.30
C VAL A 32 -9.05 17.11 13.78
N SER A 33 -8.69 18.25 13.20
CA SER A 33 -7.77 18.25 12.07
C SER A 33 -6.38 18.57 12.58
N ARG A 34 -5.89 17.80 13.56
CA ARG A 34 -4.45 17.57 13.61
C ARG A 34 -4.11 16.89 12.29
N VAL A 35 -3.81 17.69 11.27
CA VAL A 35 -2.89 17.31 10.22
C VAL A 35 -1.69 16.83 10.99
N VAL A 36 -1.59 15.52 11.22
CA VAL A 36 -0.42 14.93 11.82
C VAL A 36 0.68 15.27 10.84
N GLU A 37 1.45 16.30 11.13
CA GLU A 37 2.57 16.69 10.31
C GLU A 37 3.60 15.58 10.41
N LEU A 38 3.45 14.61 9.51
CA LEU A 38 4.33 13.47 9.39
C LEU A 38 5.73 14.01 9.11
N LYS A 39 6.68 13.64 9.97
CA LYS A 39 8.09 14.01 9.82
C LYS A 39 8.64 13.42 8.52
N GLU A 40 9.55 14.12 7.86
CA GLU A 40 10.24 13.56 6.71
C GLU A 40 10.97 12.26 7.10
N ASN A 41 10.84 11.25 6.25
CA ASN A 41 11.46 9.95 6.48
C ASN A 41 12.91 9.98 5.96
N PRO A 42 13.93 9.85 6.83
CA PRO A 42 15.32 9.84 6.39
C PRO A 42 15.71 8.56 5.64
N GLN A 43 14.93 7.48 5.77
CA GLN A 43 15.22 6.20 5.13
C GLN A 43 14.61 6.12 3.73
N LYS A 44 15.45 5.79 2.75
CA LYS A 44 15.01 5.52 1.36
C LYS A 44 14.56 4.08 1.23
N ASN A 45 13.38 3.86 0.68
CA ASN A 45 12.79 2.54 0.48
C ASN A 45 13.12 2.00 -0.93
N TYR A 46 14.27 1.34 -1.07
CA TYR A 46 14.71 0.75 -2.34
C TYR A 46 14.05 -0.61 -2.66
N PHE A 47 13.29 -1.19 -1.72
CA PHE A 47 12.69 -2.51 -1.90
C PHE A 47 11.68 -2.56 -3.05
N CYS A 48 10.92 -1.47 -3.27
CA CYS A 48 10.00 -1.39 -4.39
C CYS A 48 10.73 -1.42 -5.75
N GLN A 49 11.87 -0.72 -5.87
CA GLN A 49 12.69 -0.77 -7.08
C GLN A 49 13.30 -2.15 -7.30
N LEU A 50 13.76 -2.79 -6.22
CA LEU A 50 14.31 -4.14 -6.29
C LEU A 50 13.25 -5.17 -6.74
N GLY A 51 12.02 -5.08 -6.21
CA GLY A 51 10.90 -5.91 -6.64
C GLY A 51 10.58 -5.73 -8.13
N LEU A 52 10.52 -4.49 -8.61
CA LEU A 52 10.33 -4.20 -10.04
C LEU A 52 11.45 -4.81 -10.91
N ILE A 53 12.71 -4.70 -10.49
CA ILE A 53 13.85 -5.26 -11.23
C ILE A 53 13.74 -6.78 -11.29
N LEU A 54 13.41 -7.45 -10.18
CA LEU A 54 13.21 -8.90 -10.13
C LEU A 54 12.06 -9.33 -11.05
N PHE A 55 10.94 -8.60 -11.01
CA PHE A 55 9.80 -8.83 -11.89
C PHE A 55 10.19 -8.71 -13.37
N LEU A 56 10.83 -7.61 -13.78
CA LEU A 56 11.23 -7.38 -15.16
C LEU A 56 12.27 -8.40 -15.64
N PHE A 57 13.22 -8.77 -14.79
CA PHE A 57 14.18 -9.82 -15.09
C PHE A 57 13.48 -11.16 -15.34
N SER A 58 12.53 -11.53 -14.49
CA SER A 58 11.75 -12.76 -14.63
C SER A 58 10.94 -12.76 -15.93
N MET A 59 10.16 -11.70 -16.18
CA MET A 59 9.28 -11.61 -17.34
C MET A 59 10.05 -11.54 -18.66
N VAL A 60 11.06 -10.69 -18.75
CA VAL A 60 11.76 -10.45 -20.01
C VAL A 60 12.81 -11.53 -20.23
N ILE A 61 13.72 -11.72 -19.28
CA ILE A 61 14.88 -12.59 -19.49
C ILE A 61 14.47 -14.06 -19.38
N LEU A 62 13.76 -14.44 -18.32
CA LEU A 62 13.44 -15.85 -18.09
C LEU A 62 12.28 -16.30 -19.00
N ASP A 63 11.11 -15.66 -18.88
CA ASP A 63 9.91 -16.12 -19.58
C ASP A 63 9.98 -15.89 -21.09
N PHE A 64 10.51 -14.77 -21.56
CA PHE A 64 10.55 -14.48 -23.01
C PHE A 64 11.78 -15.10 -23.68
N PHE A 65 12.99 -14.73 -23.25
CA PHE A 65 14.22 -15.19 -23.90
C PHE A 65 14.60 -16.63 -23.55
N MET A 66 14.80 -16.93 -22.27
CA MET A 66 15.32 -18.24 -21.86
C MET A 66 14.33 -19.37 -22.14
N ALA A 67 13.03 -19.16 -21.89
CA ALA A 67 12.04 -20.21 -22.17
C ALA A 67 11.99 -20.55 -23.67
N THR A 68 12.10 -19.54 -24.54
CA THR A 68 12.15 -19.74 -26.00
C THR A 68 13.40 -20.51 -26.41
N VAL A 69 14.58 -20.13 -25.91
CA VAL A 69 15.84 -20.82 -26.23
C VAL A 69 15.80 -22.27 -25.75
N VAL A 70 15.37 -22.52 -24.50
CA VAL A 70 15.31 -23.87 -23.92
C VAL A 70 14.27 -24.73 -24.63
N HIS A 71 13.12 -24.18 -25.02
CA HIS A 71 12.13 -24.93 -25.79
C HIS A 71 12.67 -25.39 -27.14
N ASN A 72 13.38 -24.52 -27.87
CA ASN A 72 13.94 -24.87 -29.18
C ASN A 72 15.15 -25.83 -29.12
N THR A 73 15.85 -25.87 -27.98
CA THR A 73 17.06 -26.71 -27.81
C THR A 73 16.78 -28.06 -27.16
N VAL A 74 15.94 -28.08 -26.12
CA VAL A 74 15.66 -29.27 -25.29
C VAL A 74 14.22 -29.78 -25.49
N GLY A 75 13.33 -29.00 -26.12
CA GLY A 75 11.91 -29.35 -26.31
C GLY A 75 11.04 -29.12 -25.07
N ASN A 76 11.63 -29.00 -23.87
CA ASN A 76 10.91 -28.82 -22.61
C ASN A 76 11.41 -27.59 -21.84
N SER A 77 10.62 -26.52 -21.87
CA SER A 77 10.91 -25.25 -21.18
C SER A 77 10.34 -25.15 -19.76
N ARG A 78 9.66 -26.19 -19.25
CA ARG A 78 9.02 -26.17 -17.91
C ARG A 78 9.99 -25.76 -16.80
N ILE A 79 11.26 -26.20 -16.89
CA ILE A 79 12.29 -25.86 -15.90
C ILE A 79 12.54 -24.35 -15.79
N VAL A 80 12.45 -23.62 -16.92
CA VAL A 80 12.63 -22.16 -16.93
C VAL A 80 11.46 -21.48 -16.21
N PHE A 81 10.24 -21.94 -16.44
CA PHE A 81 9.04 -21.39 -15.78
C PHE A 81 8.98 -21.72 -14.28
N TYR A 82 9.54 -22.84 -13.83
CA TYR A 82 9.73 -23.08 -12.39
C TYR A 82 10.68 -22.05 -11.78
N ILE A 83 11.81 -21.80 -12.44
CA ILE A 83 12.80 -20.82 -11.97
C ILE A 83 12.17 -19.42 -11.95
N SER A 84 11.49 -19.00 -13.02
CA SER A 84 10.86 -17.68 -13.08
C SER A 84 9.74 -17.51 -12.04
N SER A 85 9.00 -18.58 -11.74
CA SER A 85 8.01 -18.59 -10.65
C SER A 85 8.63 -18.28 -9.29
N VAL A 86 9.83 -18.78 -9.00
CA VAL A 86 10.57 -18.42 -7.77
C VAL A 86 10.90 -16.93 -7.76
N PHE A 87 11.35 -16.37 -8.88
CA PHE A 87 11.64 -14.93 -8.98
C PHE A 87 10.39 -14.07 -8.79
N TYR A 88 9.22 -14.48 -9.32
CA TYR A 88 7.97 -13.77 -9.06
C TYR A 88 7.56 -13.81 -7.59
N ILE A 89 7.75 -14.94 -6.90
CA ILE A 89 7.51 -15.03 -5.45
C ILE A 89 8.46 -14.11 -4.67
N LEU A 90 9.74 -14.06 -5.05
CA LEU A 90 10.69 -13.13 -4.44
C LEU A 90 10.32 -11.67 -4.70
N ALA A 91 9.87 -11.32 -5.91
CA ALA A 91 9.35 -9.99 -6.22
C ALA A 91 8.18 -9.62 -5.29
N LEU A 92 7.18 -10.50 -5.17
CA LEU A 92 6.04 -10.32 -4.27
C LEU A 92 6.46 -10.12 -2.81
N ALA A 93 7.43 -10.91 -2.33
CA ALA A 93 7.94 -10.79 -0.98
C ALA A 93 8.63 -9.42 -0.76
N THR A 94 9.44 -8.96 -1.72
CA THR A 94 10.13 -7.67 -1.63
C THR A 94 9.17 -6.48 -1.67
N GLU A 95 8.10 -6.56 -2.47
CA GLU A 95 7.06 -5.55 -2.55
C GLU A 95 6.21 -5.52 -1.28
N GLY A 96 5.83 -6.69 -0.76
CA GLY A 96 5.14 -6.81 0.52
C GLY A 96 5.96 -6.23 1.66
N PHE A 97 7.27 -6.48 1.66
CA PHE A 97 8.19 -5.87 2.63
C PHE A 97 8.30 -4.35 2.46
N ALA A 98 8.35 -3.85 1.22
CA ALA A 98 8.37 -2.41 0.95
C ALA A 98 7.12 -1.72 1.54
N LEU A 99 5.94 -2.32 1.36
CA LEU A 99 4.69 -1.81 1.92
C LEU A 99 4.66 -1.89 3.45
N PHE A 100 5.20 -2.97 4.02
CA PHE A 100 5.30 -3.14 5.46
C PHE A 100 6.20 -2.07 6.11
N VAL A 101 7.35 -1.77 5.49
CA VAL A 101 8.25 -0.70 5.94
C VAL A 101 7.55 0.67 5.89
N ASP A 102 6.87 0.98 4.78
CA ASP A 102 6.12 2.24 4.66
C ASP A 102 4.96 2.34 5.67
N TYR A 103 4.27 1.22 5.95
CA TYR A 103 3.21 1.17 6.95
C TYR A 103 3.74 1.41 8.37
N ASN A 104 4.87 0.79 8.73
CA ASN A 104 5.51 1.02 10.02
C ASN A 104 6.07 2.44 10.16
N ALA A 105 6.60 3.04 9.08
CA ALA A 105 7.06 4.42 9.09
C ALA A 105 5.91 5.39 9.42
N VAL A 106 4.73 5.19 8.81
CA VAL A 106 3.54 6.01 9.12
C VAL A 106 3.09 5.86 10.56
N LYS A 107 3.11 4.64 11.11
CA LYS A 107 2.81 4.40 12.53
C LYS A 107 3.76 5.14 13.48
N GLN A 108 5.01 5.31 13.07
CA GLN A 108 6.03 6.06 13.82
C GLN A 108 5.95 7.58 13.59
N GLY A 109 4.98 8.06 12.80
CA GLY A 109 4.80 9.47 12.51
C GLY A 109 5.66 10.00 11.36
N TYR A 110 6.21 9.13 10.50
CA TYR A 110 7.00 9.52 9.32
C TYR A 110 6.19 9.43 8.02
N ARG A 111 6.50 10.30 7.04
CA ARG A 111 5.88 10.22 5.70
C ARG A 111 6.30 8.94 4.97
N LYS A 112 5.40 8.43 4.11
CA LYS A 112 5.74 7.34 3.19
C LYS A 112 6.80 7.83 2.20
N ASN A 113 7.85 7.05 2.03
CA ASN A 113 8.95 7.37 1.10
C ASN A 113 8.96 6.44 -0.13
N GLY A 114 8.26 5.30 -0.06
CA GLY A 114 8.10 4.39 -1.19
C GLY A 114 7.02 4.83 -2.18
N ASN A 115 7.10 4.29 -3.41
CA ASN A 115 6.10 4.50 -4.43
C ASN A 115 4.98 3.45 -4.30
N LEU A 116 3.94 3.79 -3.54
CA LEU A 116 2.80 2.90 -3.27
C LEU A 116 2.12 2.40 -4.55
N GLY A 117 1.88 3.29 -5.52
CA GLY A 117 1.21 2.93 -6.76
C GLY A 117 2.03 1.94 -7.59
N LEU A 118 3.35 2.16 -7.65
CA LEU A 118 4.26 1.24 -8.33
C LEU A 118 4.30 -0.12 -7.63
N ALA A 119 4.45 -0.16 -6.31
CA ALA A 119 4.50 -1.42 -5.55
C ALA A 119 3.23 -2.26 -5.72
N LEU A 120 2.05 -1.63 -5.71
CA LEU A 120 0.78 -2.33 -5.92
C LEU A 120 0.65 -2.84 -7.36
N ALA A 121 1.07 -2.05 -8.34
CA ALA A 121 1.04 -2.45 -9.75
C ALA A 121 1.96 -3.65 -10.01
N THR A 122 3.20 -3.60 -9.52
CA THR A 122 4.17 -4.69 -9.70
C THR A 122 3.76 -5.94 -8.93
N MET A 123 3.14 -5.80 -7.75
CA MET A 123 2.57 -6.92 -7.01
C MET A 123 1.42 -7.61 -7.74
N ALA A 124 0.50 -6.83 -8.33
CA ALA A 124 -0.57 -7.39 -9.13
C ALA A 124 -0.04 -8.13 -10.37
N LEU A 125 0.94 -7.53 -11.08
CA LEU A 125 1.57 -8.14 -12.25
C LEU A 125 2.35 -9.41 -11.90
N SER A 126 3.18 -9.38 -10.86
CA SER A 126 3.93 -10.55 -10.38
C SER A 126 2.99 -11.69 -10.00
N SER A 127 1.87 -11.38 -9.34
CA SER A 127 0.84 -12.37 -8.99
C SER A 127 0.19 -12.98 -10.24
N TYR A 128 -0.15 -12.13 -11.22
CA TYR A 128 -0.75 -12.58 -12.48
C TYR A 128 0.18 -13.51 -13.27
N PHE A 129 1.44 -13.12 -13.48
CA PHE A 129 2.40 -13.94 -14.23
C PHE A 129 2.75 -15.24 -13.49
N LEU A 130 2.82 -15.22 -12.16
CA LEU A 130 2.98 -16.43 -11.37
C LEU A 130 1.82 -17.43 -11.61
N LEU A 131 0.57 -16.94 -11.61
CA LEU A 131 -0.60 -17.77 -11.92
C LEU A 131 -0.56 -18.30 -13.35
N VAL A 132 -0.18 -17.46 -14.33
CA VAL A 132 0.00 -17.88 -15.72
C VAL A 132 1.04 -19.01 -15.83
N ASN A 133 2.15 -18.94 -15.12
CA ASN A 133 3.18 -19.98 -15.15
C ASN A 133 2.69 -21.29 -14.51
N ILE A 134 2.01 -21.18 -13.36
CA ILE A 134 1.46 -22.34 -12.65
C ILE A 134 0.40 -23.05 -13.51
N PHE A 135 -0.62 -22.32 -13.97
CA PHE A 135 -1.76 -22.92 -14.67
C PHE A 135 -1.52 -23.14 -16.17
N GLY A 136 -0.77 -22.26 -16.81
CA GLY A 136 -0.55 -22.29 -18.25
C GLY A 136 0.52 -23.28 -18.69
N VAL A 137 1.51 -23.54 -17.84
CA VAL A 137 2.69 -24.35 -18.22
C VAL A 137 2.95 -25.50 -17.26
N ILE A 138 2.99 -25.24 -15.94
CA ILE A 138 3.43 -26.23 -14.95
C ILE A 138 2.40 -27.33 -14.75
N LEU A 139 1.12 -26.98 -14.57
CA LEU A 139 0.02 -27.90 -14.34
C LEU A 139 -0.56 -28.52 -15.63
N LYS A 140 -0.09 -28.06 -16.79
CA LYS A 140 -0.48 -28.57 -18.11
C LYS A 140 0.38 -29.77 -18.52
#